data_AF-A0A3B6THS6-F1
#
_entry.id   AF-A0A3B6THS6-F1
#
_cell.length_a   1.000
_cell.length_b   1.000
_cell.length_c   1.000
_cell.angle_alpha   90.00
_cell.angle_beta   90.00
_cell.angle_gamma   90.00
#
_symmetry.space_group_name_H-M   'P 1'
#
loop_
_entity.id
_entity.type
_entity.pdbx_description
1 polymer ?
#
loop_
_entity_poly.entity_id
_entity_poly.type
_entity_poly.pdbx_seq_one_letter_code
_entity_poly.pdbx_strand_id
1 'polypeptide(L)'
;MPPQLRFPTVLPNLYSHLLLPRSLPSRRLRLPPPPTPHHPLRRLLFRGMASSATGEAAPAAGTSGAGEASARPRRALEELAWDETFVRELPGDPRSDNIPRQVLHACYTKVSPSAPVENPKLVAWSESVADLLDLDHKEFERPDFPRFFSGETPLVGSVPYAQCYGGHQFGSWAGQLGDGRAITLGEVLNSRGERWELQLKGAGKTPYSRFADGLAVLRSSIREFLCSEAMHGLGIPTTRALCLVETGKSVVRDMFYDGNAKEEPGAIVCRVAPSFLRFGSYQLHATRGKEDLEIVRRLADYTIRHHYPHLENIKKSEGLSFEAAMGDTPAIDLTSNKYAAWAVEVAEHTAYLIARWQGVGFTHGVLNTDNMSVLGLTIDYGPFGFLDAFDPSFTPNTTDLPGKRYCFANQPDVGLWNIAQFTGPLSAADLISKDEANYVMERYGTKFMDEYQSIMTKKLGLSKYNKQLISKLLNNLAVDKVDYTNFFRLLSNVKADRDIPETELLVPIKAALLDIGKERKEAWISWVQTYIEELVASGVSDEERKATMNRVNPKYVLRNYLCQTAIDAADLGDYEEVRRLLKVMEHPYDEQPGMEKYARLPPAWAYRPGVCMLSCSS
;
A
#
# COMPACT_ATOMS: atom_id res chain seq x y z
N MET A 1 -12.40 26.47 -21.72
CA MET A 1 -11.82 26.62 -20.37
C MET A 1 -11.27 25.27 -19.95
N PRO A 2 -10.01 25.17 -19.49
CA PRO A 2 -9.52 23.91 -18.94
C PRO A 2 -10.33 23.57 -17.67
N PRO A 3 -10.54 22.28 -17.37
CA PRO A 3 -11.28 21.87 -16.19
C PRO A 3 -10.59 22.40 -14.94
N GLN A 4 -11.33 23.08 -14.07
CA GLN A 4 -10.84 23.41 -12.73
C GLN A 4 -10.42 22.10 -12.04
N LEU A 5 -9.17 22.02 -11.62
CA LEU A 5 -8.63 21.00 -10.72
C LEU A 5 -9.53 20.92 -9.47
N ARG A 6 -10.50 20.00 -9.47
CA ARG A 6 -11.19 19.61 -8.25
C ARG A 6 -10.28 18.66 -7.49
N PHE A 7 -9.42 19.21 -6.63
CA PHE A 7 -8.89 18.41 -5.51
C PHE A 7 -10.07 18.02 -4.61
N PRO A 8 -9.99 16.85 -3.94
CA PRO A 8 -11.16 16.27 -3.27
C PRO A 8 -11.78 17.28 -2.31
N THR A 9 -13.01 17.67 -2.62
CA THR A 9 -13.91 18.19 -1.60
C THR A 9 -14.27 17.00 -0.72
N VAL A 10 -13.48 16.77 0.33
CA VAL A 10 -13.92 15.98 1.48
C VAL A 10 -15.05 16.77 2.12
N LEU A 11 -16.26 16.65 1.57
CA LEU A 11 -17.50 17.24 2.10
C LEU A 11 -18.36 16.11 2.67
N PRO A 12 -19.03 16.29 3.82
CA PRO A 12 -19.64 15.18 4.57
C PRO A 12 -21.00 14.69 4.02
N ASN A 13 -21.48 15.18 2.88
CA ASN A 13 -22.90 15.04 2.50
C ASN A 13 -23.22 13.97 1.45
N LEU A 14 -22.56 12.81 1.49
CA LEU A 14 -22.84 11.67 0.60
C LEU A 14 -23.41 10.43 1.31
N TYR A 15 -23.92 10.56 2.55
CA TYR A 15 -24.26 9.40 3.39
C TYR A 15 -25.69 8.86 3.26
N SER A 16 -26.54 9.34 2.35
CA SER A 16 -27.92 8.83 2.22
C SER A 16 -28.11 7.70 1.21
N HIS A 17 -27.13 7.36 0.36
CA HIS A 17 -27.37 6.47 -0.79
C HIS A 17 -26.49 5.21 -0.91
N LEU A 18 -25.58 4.94 0.03
CA LEU A 18 -24.61 3.84 -0.12
C LEU A 18 -24.95 2.52 0.60
N LEU A 19 -26.11 2.39 1.25
CA LEU A 19 -26.40 1.23 2.13
C LEU A 19 -27.75 0.53 1.92
N LEU A 20 -28.26 0.38 0.70
CA LEU A 20 -29.44 -0.47 0.47
C LEU A 20 -29.36 -1.29 -0.84
N PRO A 21 -29.40 -2.64 -0.77
CA PRO A 21 -29.83 -3.44 -1.91
C PRO A 21 -31.36 -3.32 -2.07
N ARG A 22 -31.83 -3.07 -3.30
CA ARG A 22 -33.25 -3.12 -3.65
C ARG A 22 -33.75 -4.57 -3.53
N SER A 23 -34.57 -4.86 -2.53
CA SER A 23 -35.31 -6.13 -2.41
C SER A 23 -36.70 -6.02 -3.08
N LEU A 24 -37.03 -6.98 -3.94
CA LEU A 24 -38.39 -7.21 -4.47
C LEU A 24 -39.23 -8.08 -3.49
N PRO A 25 -40.57 -8.01 -3.54
CA PRO A 25 -41.42 -8.32 -2.38
C PRO A 25 -41.77 -9.81 -2.27
N SER A 26 -41.73 -10.35 -1.05
CA SER A 26 -42.29 -11.66 -0.70
C SER A 26 -43.37 -11.52 0.39
N ARG A 27 -44.47 -12.25 0.19
CA ARG A 27 -45.73 -12.20 0.93
C ARG A 27 -45.57 -12.61 2.40
N ARG A 28 -46.32 -11.90 3.27
CA ARG A 28 -46.52 -12.16 4.70
C ARG A 28 -47.23 -13.49 4.97
N LEU A 29 -46.79 -14.19 6.01
CA LEU A 29 -47.63 -15.04 6.87
C LEU A 29 -47.22 -14.80 8.35
N ARG A 30 -48.22 -14.47 9.18
CA ARG A 30 -48.12 -14.17 10.62
C ARG A 30 -48.24 -15.46 11.42
N LEU A 31 -47.46 -15.62 12.50
CA LEU A 31 -47.78 -16.48 13.66
C LEU A 31 -47.26 -15.83 14.98
N PRO A 32 -47.85 -16.17 16.15
CA PRO A 32 -47.92 -15.33 17.36
C PRO A 32 -46.80 -15.62 18.40
N PRO A 33 -46.65 -14.79 19.46
CA PRO A 33 -45.51 -14.87 20.38
C PRO A 33 -45.77 -15.82 21.57
N PRO A 34 -44.72 -16.42 22.17
CA PRO A 34 -44.81 -17.04 23.49
C PRO A 34 -44.34 -16.10 24.63
N PRO A 35 -44.70 -16.40 25.89
CA PRO A 35 -44.71 -15.44 27.00
C PRO A 35 -43.41 -15.42 27.83
N THR A 36 -43.27 -14.35 28.61
CA THR A 36 -42.25 -14.10 29.64
C THR A 36 -42.43 -14.99 30.88
N PRO A 37 -41.35 -15.18 31.67
CA PRO A 37 -41.53 -15.04 33.11
C PRO A 37 -40.39 -14.30 33.86
N HIS A 38 -40.84 -13.41 34.73
CA HIS A 38 -40.38 -12.98 36.06
C HIS A 38 -38.98 -13.38 36.62
N HIS A 39 -38.28 -12.34 37.05
CA HIS A 39 -37.23 -12.31 38.10
C HIS A 39 -37.74 -12.77 39.48
N PRO A 40 -36.83 -13.18 40.40
CA PRO A 40 -36.48 -12.23 41.45
C PRO A 40 -34.99 -12.19 41.85
N LEU A 41 -34.59 -10.95 42.13
CA LEU A 41 -33.52 -10.41 42.96
C LEU A 41 -32.89 -11.33 44.03
N ARG A 42 -31.56 -11.27 44.13
CA ARG A 42 -30.84 -11.34 45.42
C ARG A 42 -29.74 -10.29 45.48
N ARG A 43 -29.95 -9.29 46.36
CA ARG A 43 -28.94 -8.38 46.89
C ARG A 43 -28.00 -9.16 47.82
N LEU A 44 -26.69 -8.95 47.66
CA LEU A 44 -25.72 -9.14 48.73
C LEU A 44 -24.73 -7.97 48.67
N LEU A 45 -24.84 -7.10 49.67
CA LEU A 45 -23.83 -6.14 50.10
C LEU A 45 -22.78 -6.91 50.90
N PHE A 46 -21.49 -6.61 50.71
CA PHE A 46 -20.57 -6.31 51.83
C PHE A 46 -19.19 -5.84 51.34
N ARG A 47 -18.72 -4.74 51.94
CA ARG A 47 -17.34 -4.26 52.23
C ARG A 47 -16.22 -4.64 51.25
N GLY A 48 -15.46 -3.72 50.66
CA GLY A 48 -14.87 -2.54 51.30
C GLY A 48 -13.43 -2.85 51.69
N MET A 49 -12.47 -2.52 50.82
CA MET A 49 -11.08 -2.23 51.18
C MET A 49 -10.51 -1.18 50.23
N ALA A 50 -9.99 -0.12 50.83
CA ALA A 50 -9.21 0.93 50.20
C ALA A 50 -7.72 0.67 50.47
N SER A 51 -6.87 0.92 49.48
CA SER A 51 -5.47 1.36 49.63
C SER A 51 -5.07 2.02 48.32
N SER A 52 -5.07 3.35 48.25
CA SER A 52 -3.95 4.26 48.51
C SER A 52 -2.85 4.20 47.43
N ALA A 53 -2.69 5.36 46.80
CA ALA A 53 -1.81 5.70 45.71
C ALA A 53 -0.33 5.80 46.10
N THR A 54 0.54 5.55 45.12
CA THR A 54 1.86 6.15 44.85
C THR A 54 2.15 5.79 43.38
N GLY A 55 2.36 6.67 42.41
CA GLY A 55 3.10 7.93 42.44
C GLY A 55 4.56 7.64 42.12
N GLU A 56 4.93 7.45 40.84
CA GLU A 56 6.33 7.57 40.43
C GLU A 56 6.50 7.95 38.96
N ALA A 57 7.47 8.83 38.75
CA ALA A 57 7.64 9.71 37.61
C ALA A 57 8.49 9.09 36.49
N ALA A 58 8.27 9.57 35.27
CA ALA A 58 9.19 9.41 34.15
C ALA A 58 10.56 10.06 34.44
N PRO A 59 11.67 9.50 33.96
CA PRO A 59 12.87 10.27 33.70
C PRO A 59 13.04 10.54 32.20
N ALA A 60 13.45 11.79 31.96
CA ALA A 60 13.81 12.35 30.68
C ALA A 60 15.15 11.82 30.14
N ALA A 61 15.37 12.15 28.86
CA ALA A 61 16.52 11.89 28.03
C ALA A 61 17.89 12.01 28.72
N GLY A 62 18.72 10.98 28.51
CA GLY A 62 20.16 10.97 28.79
C GLY A 62 20.90 10.35 27.60
N THR A 63 21.80 11.14 27.02
CA THR A 63 22.68 10.78 25.91
C THR A 63 23.63 9.63 26.25
N SER A 64 23.64 8.57 25.45
CA SER A 64 24.70 7.56 25.38
C SER A 64 24.80 7.11 23.92
N GLY A 65 25.91 7.37 23.24
CA GLY A 65 27.07 6.48 23.28
C GLY A 65 26.91 5.49 22.13
N ALA A 66 27.60 5.74 21.01
CA ALA A 66 27.67 4.82 19.88
C ALA A 66 28.36 3.52 20.34
N GLY A 67 27.56 2.59 20.85
CA GLY A 67 27.98 1.21 21.10
C GLY A 67 27.94 0.46 19.78
N GLU A 68 29.06 -0.17 19.43
CA GLU A 68 29.11 -1.21 18.41
C GLU A 68 27.97 -2.20 18.65
N ALA A 69 27.02 -2.24 17.71
CA ALA A 69 25.98 -3.25 17.72
C ALA A 69 26.66 -4.61 17.56
N SER A 70 26.75 -5.38 18.65
CA SER A 70 27.06 -6.81 18.63
C SER A 70 26.29 -7.45 17.47
N ALA A 71 27.00 -7.89 16.42
CA ALA A 71 26.40 -8.47 15.23
C ALA A 71 25.51 -9.65 15.66
N ARG A 72 24.20 -9.49 15.51
CA ARG A 72 23.24 -10.56 15.82
C ARG A 72 23.51 -11.74 14.88
N PRO A 73 23.32 -13.00 15.35
CA PRO A 73 23.63 -14.17 14.55
C PRO A 73 22.75 -14.19 13.29
N ARG A 74 23.41 -14.19 12.12
CA ARG A 74 22.79 -14.46 10.83
C ARG A 74 22.46 -15.94 10.76
N ARG A 75 21.33 -16.28 10.14
CA ARG A 75 20.79 -17.64 10.04
C ARG A 75 21.01 -18.20 8.65
N ALA A 76 21.23 -19.51 8.57
CA ALA A 76 21.08 -20.25 7.31
C ALA A 76 19.59 -20.43 6.96
N LEU A 77 19.28 -20.80 5.71
CA LEU A 77 17.89 -21.05 5.28
C LEU A 77 17.21 -22.15 6.10
N GLU A 78 17.95 -23.17 6.49
CA GLU A 78 17.47 -24.31 7.27
C GLU A 78 17.17 -23.95 8.74
N GLU A 79 17.61 -22.77 9.19
CA GLU A 79 17.44 -22.26 10.56
C GLU A 79 16.34 -21.18 10.66
N LEU A 80 15.60 -20.93 9.57
CA LEU A 80 14.46 -20.02 9.60
C LEU A 80 13.47 -20.48 10.67
N ALA A 81 13.15 -19.57 11.60
CA ALA A 81 12.23 -19.85 12.69
C ALA A 81 10.79 -19.70 12.19
N TRP A 82 10.27 -20.77 11.58
CA TRP A 82 8.91 -20.82 11.10
C TRP A 82 7.89 -20.73 12.25
N ASP A 83 6.83 -19.96 12.01
CA ASP A 83 5.59 -19.91 12.77
C ASP A 83 4.43 -20.18 11.79
N GLU A 84 3.28 -20.54 12.34
CA GLU A 84 2.10 -20.96 11.58
C GLU A 84 0.82 -20.41 12.22
N THR A 85 0.87 -19.20 12.79
CA THR A 85 -0.29 -18.55 13.42
C THR A 85 -1.49 -18.53 12.49
N PHE A 86 -1.30 -18.19 11.21
CA PHE A 86 -2.40 -18.08 10.26
C PHE A 86 -3.10 -19.43 10.04
N VAL A 87 -2.31 -20.48 9.82
CA VAL A 87 -2.81 -21.84 9.57
C VAL A 87 -3.40 -22.46 10.84
N ARG A 88 -2.78 -22.22 12.00
CA ARG A 88 -3.15 -22.80 13.29
C ARG A 88 -4.42 -22.19 13.88
N GLU A 89 -4.65 -20.89 13.69
CA GLU A 89 -5.73 -20.16 14.38
C GLU A 89 -6.97 -19.91 13.50
N LEU A 90 -6.83 -19.90 12.18
CA LEU A 90 -7.93 -19.59 11.25
C LEU A 90 -8.51 -20.87 10.61
N PRO A 91 -9.81 -20.86 10.22
CA PRO A 91 -10.42 -22.01 9.56
C PRO A 91 -9.76 -22.25 8.18
N GLY A 92 -9.24 -23.46 7.97
CA GLY A 92 -8.67 -23.89 6.71
C GLY A 92 -9.62 -24.78 5.90
N ASP A 93 -9.42 -24.79 4.59
CA ASP A 93 -10.10 -25.73 3.69
C ASP A 93 -9.67 -27.17 4.04
N PRO A 94 -10.61 -28.12 4.22
CA PRO A 94 -10.24 -29.52 4.45
C PRO A 94 -9.56 -30.17 3.24
N ARG A 95 -9.67 -29.58 2.04
CA ARG A 95 -8.99 -30.04 0.82
C ARG A 95 -7.63 -29.39 0.66
N SER A 96 -6.73 -30.08 -0.02
CA SER A 96 -5.37 -29.60 -0.35
C SER A 96 -4.99 -29.74 -1.83
N ASP A 97 -5.97 -30.04 -2.70
CA ASP A 97 -5.75 -30.05 -4.14
C ASP A 97 -5.71 -28.63 -4.71
N ASN A 98 -5.07 -28.50 -5.87
CA ASN A 98 -4.93 -27.24 -6.60
C ASN A 98 -6.00 -27.03 -7.69
N ILE A 99 -7.13 -27.74 -7.61
CA ILE A 99 -8.20 -27.65 -8.62
C ILE A 99 -8.99 -26.36 -8.39
N PRO A 100 -9.10 -25.46 -9.40
CA PRO A 100 -9.85 -24.22 -9.25
C PRO A 100 -11.32 -24.45 -8.88
N ARG A 101 -11.79 -23.79 -7.81
CA ARG A 101 -13.16 -23.94 -7.27
C ARG A 101 -13.53 -22.84 -6.28
N GLN A 102 -14.81 -22.78 -5.92
CA GLN A 102 -15.25 -22.05 -4.74
C GLN A 102 -14.81 -22.79 -3.46
N VAL A 103 -14.19 -22.06 -2.54
CA VAL A 103 -13.70 -22.51 -1.23
C VAL A 103 -14.58 -21.83 -0.18
N LEU A 104 -15.44 -22.58 0.49
CA LEU A 104 -16.40 -22.08 1.47
C LEU A 104 -15.88 -22.28 2.90
N HIS A 105 -16.31 -21.43 3.83
CA HIS A 105 -16.04 -21.55 5.27
C HIS A 105 -14.55 -21.65 5.67
N ALA A 106 -13.64 -21.11 4.85
CA ALA A 106 -12.20 -21.17 5.07
C ALA A 106 -11.49 -19.89 4.63
N CYS A 107 -10.46 -19.51 5.38
CA CYS A 107 -9.57 -18.38 5.12
C CYS A 107 -8.39 -18.74 4.21
N TYR A 108 -8.08 -20.02 4.06
CA TYR A 108 -6.97 -20.50 3.22
C TYR A 108 -7.17 -21.96 2.78
N THR A 109 -6.38 -22.38 1.79
CA THR A 109 -6.18 -23.79 1.42
C THR A 109 -4.69 -24.12 1.55
N LYS A 110 -4.32 -25.25 2.16
CA LYS A 110 -2.94 -25.75 2.12
C LYS A 110 -2.61 -26.22 0.70
N VAL A 111 -1.59 -25.61 0.09
CA VAL A 111 -1.16 -25.90 -1.29
C VAL A 111 0.34 -25.69 -1.42
N SER A 112 1.04 -26.63 -2.04
CA SER A 112 2.47 -26.50 -2.32
C SER A 112 2.71 -25.82 -3.67
N PRO A 113 3.85 -25.11 -3.83
CA PRO A 113 4.31 -24.66 -5.14
C PRO A 113 4.30 -25.78 -6.19
N SER A 114 3.89 -25.44 -7.41
CA SER A 114 3.72 -26.39 -8.50
C SER A 114 4.15 -25.84 -9.86
N ALA A 115 4.80 -24.67 -9.90
CA ALA A 115 5.29 -24.09 -11.14
C ALA A 115 6.32 -25.02 -11.81
N PRO A 116 6.30 -25.18 -13.14
CA PRO A 116 7.35 -25.91 -13.84
C PRO A 116 8.64 -25.08 -13.82
N VAL A 117 9.74 -25.72 -13.48
CA VAL A 117 11.06 -25.09 -13.33
C VAL A 117 12.11 -25.92 -14.07
N GLU A 118 13.03 -25.26 -14.75
CA GLU A 118 14.20 -25.86 -15.39
C GLU A 118 15.40 -24.93 -15.24
N ASN A 119 16.42 -25.36 -14.49
CA ASN A 119 17.64 -24.57 -14.24
C ASN A 119 17.34 -23.12 -13.75
N PRO A 120 16.66 -22.98 -12.59
CA PRO A 120 16.25 -21.67 -12.10
C PRO A 120 17.46 -20.79 -11.79
N LYS A 121 17.32 -19.48 -12.01
CA LYS A 121 18.40 -18.50 -11.83
C LYS A 121 17.98 -17.34 -10.94
N LEU A 122 18.86 -16.95 -10.02
CA LEU A 122 18.67 -15.73 -9.23
C LEU A 122 18.91 -14.49 -10.11
N VAL A 123 17.90 -13.66 -10.26
CA VAL A 123 17.99 -12.39 -10.99
C VAL A 123 18.55 -11.31 -10.06
N ALA A 124 17.88 -11.10 -8.92
CA ALA A 124 18.24 -10.11 -7.91
C ALA A 124 17.67 -10.50 -6.53
N TRP A 125 18.22 -9.89 -5.48
CA TRP A 125 17.73 -10.02 -4.09
C TRP A 125 17.95 -8.70 -3.33
N SER A 126 17.19 -8.50 -2.26
CA SER A 126 17.26 -7.29 -1.41
C SER A 126 18.02 -7.59 -0.12
N GLU A 127 19.17 -6.93 0.04
CA GLU A 127 20.00 -6.98 1.25
C GLU A 127 19.21 -6.59 2.49
N SER A 128 18.45 -5.50 2.41
CA SER A 128 17.67 -5.01 3.54
C SER A 128 16.54 -5.95 3.96
N VAL A 129 16.00 -6.78 3.05
CA VAL A 129 14.98 -7.79 3.38
C VAL A 129 15.63 -9.07 3.91
N ALA A 130 16.82 -9.44 3.44
CA ALA A 130 17.60 -10.50 4.08
C ALA A 130 17.93 -10.14 5.54
N ASP A 131 18.35 -8.89 5.78
CA ASP A 131 18.58 -8.34 7.13
C ASP A 131 17.31 -8.36 7.98
N LEU A 132 16.15 -8.04 7.38
CA LEU A 132 14.86 -8.07 8.05
C LEU A 132 14.53 -9.45 8.64
N LEU A 133 14.91 -10.51 7.91
CA LEU A 133 14.68 -11.91 8.23
C LEU A 133 15.85 -12.56 8.98
N ASP A 134 16.90 -11.79 9.33
CA ASP A 134 18.17 -12.26 9.89
C ASP A 134 18.88 -13.32 9.04
N LEU A 135 18.65 -13.34 7.72
CA LEU A 135 19.26 -14.31 6.80
C LEU A 135 20.71 -13.89 6.47
N ASP A 136 21.63 -14.86 6.40
CA ASP A 136 23.00 -14.61 5.92
C ASP A 136 22.98 -14.29 4.43
N HIS A 137 23.68 -13.23 4.04
CA HIS A 137 23.81 -12.81 2.64
C HIS A 137 24.51 -13.86 1.78
N LYS A 138 25.37 -14.70 2.37
CA LYS A 138 26.02 -15.82 1.67
C LYS A 138 25.04 -16.88 1.20
N GLU A 139 23.84 -16.95 1.76
CA GLU A 139 22.82 -17.91 1.30
C GLU A 139 22.41 -17.65 -0.16
N PHE A 140 22.43 -16.39 -0.60
CA PHE A 140 22.08 -16.01 -1.98
C PHE A 140 23.16 -16.38 -3.01
N GLU A 141 24.36 -16.74 -2.56
CA GLU A 141 25.46 -17.22 -3.42
C GLU A 141 25.41 -18.74 -3.62
N ARG A 142 24.55 -19.45 -2.87
CA ARG A 142 24.44 -20.91 -2.97
C ARG A 142 23.88 -21.33 -4.35
N PRO A 143 24.47 -22.35 -5.01
CA PRO A 143 23.95 -22.84 -6.30
C PRO A 143 22.53 -23.40 -6.24
N ASP A 144 22.08 -23.87 -5.07
CA ASP A 144 20.74 -24.43 -4.84
C ASP A 144 19.71 -23.38 -4.39
N PHE A 145 20.12 -22.15 -4.02
CA PHE A 145 19.21 -21.09 -3.59
C PHE A 145 18.02 -20.87 -4.54
N PRO A 146 18.21 -20.76 -5.87
CA PRO A 146 17.10 -20.55 -6.80
C PRO A 146 16.08 -21.69 -6.81
N ARG A 147 16.45 -22.90 -6.41
CA ARG A 147 15.54 -24.06 -6.35
C ARG A 147 14.54 -23.93 -5.21
N PHE A 148 14.94 -23.34 -4.08
CA PHE A 148 14.04 -23.09 -2.95
C PHE A 148 13.02 -21.99 -3.29
N PHE A 149 13.49 -20.87 -3.83
CA PHE A 149 12.64 -19.71 -4.08
C PHE A 149 11.91 -19.72 -5.44
N SER A 150 12.18 -20.72 -6.28
CA SER A 150 11.28 -21.11 -7.38
C SER A 150 10.20 -22.11 -6.94
N GLY A 151 10.27 -22.63 -5.71
CA GLY A 151 9.35 -23.63 -5.18
C GLY A 151 9.59 -25.05 -5.68
N GLU A 152 10.68 -25.31 -6.41
CA GLU A 152 11.07 -26.67 -6.83
C GLU A 152 11.46 -27.54 -5.63
N THR A 153 12.20 -26.95 -4.68
CA THR A 153 12.59 -27.62 -3.43
C THR A 153 11.89 -26.94 -2.25
N PRO A 154 11.18 -27.66 -1.39
CA PRO A 154 10.53 -27.06 -0.22
C PRO A 154 11.58 -26.60 0.81
N LEU A 155 11.32 -25.48 1.48
CA LEU A 155 12.09 -25.08 2.66
C LEU A 155 11.71 -25.95 3.85
N VAL A 156 12.70 -26.42 4.59
CA VAL A 156 12.49 -27.25 5.79
C VAL A 156 11.67 -26.46 6.81
N GLY A 157 10.58 -27.07 7.30
CA GLY A 157 9.69 -26.45 8.31
C GLY A 157 8.59 -25.55 7.73
N SER A 158 8.60 -25.24 6.43
CA SER A 158 7.55 -24.43 5.80
C SER A 158 6.22 -25.20 5.70
N VAL A 159 5.10 -24.49 5.89
CA VAL A 159 3.73 -25.01 5.68
C VAL A 159 3.01 -24.15 4.65
N PRO A 160 3.10 -24.51 3.37
CA PRO A 160 2.56 -23.68 2.30
C PRO A 160 1.03 -23.60 2.26
N TYR A 161 0.50 -22.40 2.01
CA TYR A 161 -0.93 -22.13 1.86
C TYR A 161 -1.21 -20.99 0.87
N ALA A 162 -2.45 -20.93 0.39
CA ALA A 162 -2.97 -19.84 -0.42
C ALA A 162 -4.21 -19.25 0.27
N GLN A 163 -4.29 -17.92 0.38
CA GLN A 163 -5.37 -17.23 1.08
C GLN A 163 -6.65 -17.16 0.23
N CYS A 164 -7.79 -17.26 0.91
CA CYS A 164 -9.13 -17.12 0.37
C CYS A 164 -9.65 -15.70 0.66
N TYR A 165 -9.99 -14.94 -0.38
CA TYR A 165 -10.58 -13.61 -0.24
C TYR A 165 -11.47 -13.27 -1.44
N GLY A 166 -12.26 -12.21 -1.32
CA GLY A 166 -13.07 -11.65 -2.39
C GLY A 166 -12.68 -10.19 -2.63
N GLY A 167 -13.48 -9.43 -3.36
CA GLY A 167 -13.19 -8.02 -3.55
C GLY A 167 -14.15 -7.33 -4.51
N HIS A 168 -14.20 -6.00 -4.40
CA HIS A 168 -14.83 -5.15 -5.39
C HIS A 168 -13.78 -4.71 -6.42
N GLN A 169 -13.94 -5.20 -7.65
CA GLN A 169 -13.09 -4.83 -8.77
C GLN A 169 -13.77 -3.74 -9.59
N PHE A 170 -13.09 -2.61 -9.79
CA PHE A 170 -13.66 -1.43 -10.48
C PHE A 170 -15.00 -0.96 -9.90
N GLY A 171 -15.23 -1.15 -8.60
CA GLY A 171 -16.47 -0.78 -7.91
C GLY A 171 -17.56 -1.85 -7.89
N SER A 172 -17.38 -2.97 -8.58
CA SER A 172 -18.35 -4.08 -8.65
C SER A 172 -17.86 -5.30 -7.86
N TRP A 173 -18.75 -5.96 -7.13
CA TRP A 173 -18.41 -7.20 -6.41
C TRP A 173 -18.00 -8.30 -7.39
N ALA A 174 -16.78 -8.84 -7.25
CA ALA A 174 -16.21 -9.85 -8.14
C ALA A 174 -16.39 -11.29 -7.64
N GLY A 175 -17.08 -11.50 -6.51
CA GLY A 175 -17.20 -12.81 -5.88
C GLY A 175 -15.89 -13.25 -5.22
N GLN A 176 -15.69 -14.58 -5.17
CA GLN A 176 -14.44 -15.15 -4.65
C GLN A 176 -13.29 -14.93 -5.64
N LEU A 177 -12.20 -14.40 -5.09
CA LEU A 177 -10.88 -14.29 -5.68
C LEU A 177 -9.95 -15.26 -4.94
N GLY A 178 -8.99 -14.74 -4.18
CA GLY A 178 -7.97 -15.50 -3.48
C GLY A 178 -6.60 -15.42 -4.15
N ASP A 179 -5.62 -16.03 -3.51
CA ASP A 179 -4.25 -16.13 -4.00
C ASP A 179 -4.19 -17.06 -5.23
N GLY A 180 -4.60 -16.56 -6.39
CA GLY A 180 -4.75 -17.35 -7.61
C GLY A 180 -3.43 -17.66 -8.34
N ARG A 181 -2.35 -17.00 -7.96
CA ARG A 181 -0.98 -17.26 -8.46
C ARG A 181 0.07 -17.03 -7.38
N ALA A 182 -0.34 -17.04 -6.12
CA ALA A 182 0.54 -16.78 -5.00
C ALA A 182 0.40 -17.91 -3.98
N ILE A 183 1.51 -18.28 -3.35
CA ILE A 183 1.54 -19.32 -2.33
C ILE A 183 2.44 -18.80 -1.21
N THR A 184 1.87 -18.60 -0.03
CA THR A 184 2.63 -18.30 1.18
C THR A 184 3.33 -19.56 1.63
N LEU A 185 4.65 -19.50 1.85
CA LEU A 185 5.45 -20.62 2.36
C LEU A 185 5.27 -20.80 3.87
N GLY A 186 5.01 -19.71 4.57
CA GLY A 186 4.79 -19.69 6.01
C GLY A 186 5.12 -18.32 6.59
N GLU A 187 5.07 -18.23 7.92
CA GLU A 187 5.46 -17.06 8.69
C GLU A 187 6.85 -17.29 9.29
N VAL A 188 7.73 -16.30 9.25
CA VAL A 188 9.07 -16.36 9.86
C VAL A 188 9.15 -15.37 11.00
N LEU A 189 9.65 -15.81 12.15
CA LEU A 189 9.98 -14.96 13.29
C LEU A 189 11.46 -14.57 13.25
N ASN A 190 11.71 -13.27 13.18
CA ASN A 190 13.06 -12.76 13.32
C ASN A 190 13.48 -12.65 14.80
N SER A 191 14.74 -12.31 15.03
CA SER A 191 15.38 -12.12 16.33
C SER A 191 14.80 -10.97 17.15
N ARG A 192 14.02 -10.08 16.53
CA ARG A 192 13.26 -9.01 17.19
C ARG A 192 11.88 -9.46 17.66
N GLY A 193 11.49 -10.70 17.35
CA GLY A 193 10.14 -11.21 17.61
C GLY A 193 9.09 -10.66 16.65
N GLU A 194 9.50 -10.04 15.54
CA GLU A 194 8.60 -9.60 14.48
C GLU A 194 8.30 -10.78 13.54
N ARG A 195 7.05 -10.86 13.09
CA ARG A 195 6.56 -11.91 12.19
C ARG A 195 6.45 -11.41 10.76
N TRP A 196 6.91 -12.24 9.82
CA TRP A 196 6.92 -11.92 8.39
C TRP A 196 6.42 -13.12 7.57
N GLU A 197 5.34 -12.95 6.81
CA GLU A 197 4.88 -13.91 5.80
C GLU A 197 5.81 -13.88 4.58
N LEU A 198 6.27 -15.05 4.13
CA LEU A 198 7.01 -15.22 2.87
C LEU A 198 6.08 -15.81 1.80
N GLN A 199 5.84 -15.07 0.72
CA GLN A 199 4.90 -15.46 -0.33
C GLN A 199 5.56 -15.52 -1.71
N LEU A 200 5.51 -16.68 -2.35
CA LEU A 200 5.98 -16.86 -3.72
C LEU A 200 4.85 -16.53 -4.72
N LYS A 201 5.05 -15.51 -5.55
CA LYS A 201 4.10 -15.10 -6.60
C LYS A 201 4.61 -15.58 -7.95
N GLY A 202 3.77 -16.33 -8.67
CA GLY A 202 4.12 -17.10 -9.87
C GLY A 202 4.38 -18.58 -9.61
N ALA A 203 4.15 -19.06 -8.38
CA ALA A 203 4.55 -20.39 -7.91
C ALA A 203 3.62 -21.54 -8.32
N GLY A 204 2.65 -21.31 -9.21
CA GLY A 204 1.75 -22.33 -9.74
C GLY A 204 0.28 -22.14 -9.38
N LYS A 205 -0.54 -23.13 -9.74
CA LYS A 205 -1.99 -23.07 -9.57
C LYS A 205 -2.41 -23.32 -8.14
N THR A 206 -3.52 -22.71 -7.77
CA THR A 206 -4.23 -22.89 -6.50
C THR A 206 -5.74 -23.05 -6.79
N PRO A 207 -6.56 -23.42 -5.80
CA PRO A 207 -8.03 -23.38 -5.93
C PRO A 207 -8.59 -22.01 -6.36
N TYR A 208 -7.80 -20.95 -6.19
CA TYR A 208 -8.17 -19.57 -6.47
C TYR A 208 -7.73 -19.10 -7.86
N SER A 209 -7.03 -19.92 -8.65
CA SER A 209 -6.52 -19.54 -9.99
C SER A 209 -7.63 -19.24 -11.01
N ARG A 210 -8.89 -19.59 -10.72
CA ARG A 210 -10.03 -19.48 -11.65
C ARG A 210 -9.68 -20.15 -12.99
N PHE A 211 -9.54 -19.36 -14.05
CA PHE A 211 -9.20 -19.85 -15.40
C PHE A 211 -7.73 -19.64 -15.78
N ALA A 212 -6.92 -19.06 -14.88
CA ALA A 212 -5.52 -18.71 -15.14
C ALA A 212 -4.56 -19.87 -14.85
N ASP A 213 -3.30 -19.71 -15.28
CA ASP A 213 -2.26 -20.73 -15.17
C ASP A 213 -1.49 -20.73 -13.83
N GLY A 214 -1.65 -19.69 -13.00
CA GLY A 214 -0.95 -19.55 -11.73
C GLY A 214 0.52 -19.11 -11.86
N LEU A 215 0.97 -18.76 -13.06
CA LEU A 215 2.38 -18.41 -13.35
C LEU A 215 2.57 -16.89 -13.47
N ALA A 216 3.80 -16.43 -13.31
CA ALA A 216 4.19 -15.04 -13.57
C ALA A 216 5.36 -14.99 -14.57
N VAL A 217 5.53 -13.85 -15.22
CA VAL A 217 6.58 -13.61 -16.21
C VAL A 217 7.65 -12.69 -15.65
N LEU A 218 8.86 -12.74 -16.22
CA LEU A 218 10.02 -11.97 -15.79
C LEU A 218 9.74 -10.47 -15.79
N ARG A 219 9.12 -9.95 -16.84
CA ARG A 219 8.68 -8.55 -16.97
C ARG A 219 7.89 -8.05 -15.75
N SER A 220 6.76 -8.67 -15.45
CA SER A 220 5.90 -8.26 -14.32
C SER A 220 6.62 -8.44 -12.97
N SER A 221 7.45 -9.47 -12.89
CA SER A 221 8.17 -9.83 -11.66
C SER A 221 9.30 -8.84 -11.35
N ILE A 222 10.02 -8.34 -12.36
CA ILE A 222 11.00 -7.26 -12.22
C ILE A 222 10.32 -5.99 -11.72
N ARG A 223 9.17 -5.63 -12.31
CA ARG A 223 8.41 -4.43 -11.92
C ARG A 223 7.97 -4.49 -10.45
N GLU A 224 7.40 -5.62 -10.03
CA GLU A 224 6.95 -5.82 -8.65
C GLU A 224 8.12 -5.84 -7.67
N PHE A 225 9.21 -6.54 -7.99
CA PHE A 225 10.43 -6.59 -7.16
C PHE A 225 11.01 -5.18 -6.96
N LEU A 226 11.28 -4.45 -8.04
CA LEU A 226 11.87 -3.11 -7.97
C LEU A 226 10.93 -2.11 -7.30
N CYS A 227 9.63 -2.15 -7.57
CA CYS A 227 8.70 -1.16 -7.01
C CYS A 227 8.44 -1.37 -5.52
N SER A 228 8.46 -2.61 -5.04
CA SER A 228 8.39 -2.92 -3.61
C SER A 228 9.52 -2.22 -2.86
N GLU A 229 10.74 -2.35 -3.36
CA GLU A 229 11.92 -1.79 -2.71
C GLU A 229 12.06 -0.27 -2.94
N ALA A 230 11.64 0.24 -4.12
CA ALA A 230 11.58 1.68 -4.37
C ALA A 230 10.60 2.40 -3.44
N MET A 231 9.43 1.81 -3.19
CA MET A 231 8.47 2.37 -2.24
C MET A 231 9.01 2.37 -0.81
N HIS A 232 9.77 1.33 -0.43
CA HIS A 232 10.48 1.31 0.84
C HIS A 232 11.56 2.39 0.93
N GLY A 233 12.38 2.59 -0.11
CA GLY A 233 13.39 3.65 -0.18
C GLY A 233 12.80 5.07 -0.12
N LEU A 234 11.56 5.24 -0.63
CA LEU A 234 10.78 6.47 -0.47
C LEU A 234 10.17 6.64 0.94
N GLY A 235 10.34 5.65 1.82
CA GLY A 235 9.76 5.59 3.15
C GLY A 235 8.24 5.41 3.15
N ILE A 236 7.68 4.83 2.09
CA ILE A 236 6.23 4.58 1.96
C ILE A 236 5.94 3.13 2.38
N PRO A 237 4.96 2.89 3.27
CA PRO A 237 4.61 1.54 3.70
C PRO A 237 4.27 0.63 2.52
N THR A 238 4.86 -0.55 2.49
CA THR A 238 4.77 -1.47 1.36
C THR A 238 5.11 -2.92 1.74
N THR A 239 4.59 -3.88 0.97
CA THR A 239 5.16 -5.23 0.91
C THR A 239 6.58 -5.15 0.36
N ARG A 240 7.48 -5.95 0.92
CA ARG A 240 8.89 -6.04 0.53
C ARG A 240 9.12 -7.17 -0.46
N ALA A 241 10.26 -7.18 -1.14
CA ALA A 241 10.64 -8.26 -2.05
C ALA A 241 12.02 -8.82 -1.69
N LEU A 242 12.06 -10.08 -1.27
CA LEU A 242 13.30 -10.75 -0.85
C LEU A 242 14.17 -11.09 -2.06
N CYS A 243 13.61 -11.77 -3.06
CA CYS A 243 14.33 -12.19 -4.24
C CYS A 243 13.42 -12.37 -5.46
N LEU A 244 14.05 -12.35 -6.63
CA LEU A 244 13.45 -12.62 -7.93
C LEU A 244 14.21 -13.76 -8.60
N VAL A 245 13.50 -14.82 -8.96
CA VAL A 245 14.05 -16.01 -9.60
C VAL A 245 13.39 -16.21 -10.97
N GLU A 246 14.20 -16.42 -12.01
CA GLU A 246 13.73 -16.90 -13.31
C GLU A 246 13.57 -18.43 -13.25
N THR A 247 12.48 -18.96 -13.81
CA THR A 247 12.18 -20.41 -13.74
C THR A 247 12.85 -21.23 -14.84
N GLY A 248 13.37 -20.57 -15.89
CA GLY A 248 13.89 -21.19 -17.10
C GLY A 248 12.84 -21.86 -17.99
N LYS A 249 11.54 -21.62 -17.72
CA LYS A 249 10.42 -22.05 -18.57
C LYS A 249 9.72 -20.85 -19.20
N SER A 250 9.31 -20.98 -20.46
CA SER A 250 8.44 -20.01 -21.12
C SER A 250 7.02 -20.05 -20.57
N VAL A 251 6.37 -18.90 -20.55
CA VAL A 251 4.98 -18.71 -20.15
C VAL A 251 4.28 -17.89 -21.24
N VAL A 252 3.13 -18.36 -21.72
CA VAL A 252 2.38 -17.69 -22.79
C VAL A 252 1.56 -16.55 -22.20
N ARG A 253 1.75 -15.33 -22.71
CA ARG A 253 1.00 -14.13 -22.29
C ARG A 253 0.50 -13.34 -23.49
N ASP A 254 -0.73 -12.88 -23.39
CA ASP A 254 -1.26 -11.81 -24.21
C ASP A 254 -1.27 -10.53 -23.36
N MET A 255 -0.31 -9.65 -23.62
CA MET A 255 -0.11 -8.44 -22.82
C MET A 255 -1.27 -7.44 -22.99
N PHE A 256 -1.90 -7.38 -24.16
CA PHE A 256 -2.95 -6.40 -24.45
C PHE A 256 -4.35 -6.98 -24.54
N TYR A 257 -4.50 -8.30 -24.39
CA TYR A 257 -5.76 -9.04 -24.57
C TYR A 257 -6.34 -8.83 -25.98
N ASP A 258 -5.46 -8.72 -26.99
CA ASP A 258 -5.80 -8.44 -28.38
C ASP A 258 -5.74 -9.69 -29.28
N GLY A 259 -5.43 -10.84 -28.69
CA GLY A 259 -5.26 -12.13 -29.36
C GLY A 259 -3.81 -12.45 -29.77
N ASN A 260 -2.85 -11.55 -29.56
CA ASN A 260 -1.46 -11.74 -29.97
C ASN A 260 -0.57 -12.26 -28.82
N ALA A 261 -0.85 -13.48 -28.38
CA ALA A 261 -0.08 -14.11 -27.30
C ALA A 261 1.37 -14.41 -27.72
N LYS A 262 2.32 -14.22 -26.80
CA LYS A 262 3.75 -14.48 -26.96
C LYS A 262 4.28 -15.31 -25.80
N GLU A 263 5.36 -16.04 -26.06
CA GLU A 263 6.14 -16.64 -24.98
C GLU A 263 7.01 -15.57 -24.32
N GLU A 264 6.95 -15.51 -23.00
CA GLU A 264 7.80 -14.67 -22.14
C GLU A 264 8.50 -15.57 -21.11
N PRO A 265 9.72 -15.23 -20.65
CA PRO A 265 10.38 -15.99 -19.59
C PRO A 265 9.55 -16.01 -18.31
N GLY A 266 9.38 -17.20 -17.71
CA GLY A 266 8.70 -17.38 -16.44
C GLY A 266 9.56 -16.92 -15.26
N ALA A 267 8.93 -16.33 -14.24
CA ALA A 267 9.62 -15.88 -13.05
C ALA A 267 8.75 -15.96 -11.80
N ILE A 268 9.42 -15.94 -10.64
CA ILE A 268 8.80 -15.99 -9.32
C ILE A 268 9.43 -14.90 -8.44
N VAL A 269 8.58 -14.10 -7.79
CA VAL A 269 8.99 -13.12 -6.77
C VAL A 269 8.68 -13.68 -5.40
N CYS A 270 9.65 -13.66 -4.49
CA CYS A 270 9.40 -13.86 -3.07
C CYS A 270 9.07 -12.53 -2.41
N ARG A 271 7.80 -12.34 -2.07
CA ARG A 271 7.26 -11.18 -1.37
C ARG A 271 7.32 -11.42 0.13
N VAL A 272 7.53 -10.35 0.88
CA VAL A 272 7.64 -10.38 2.34
C VAL A 272 6.77 -9.28 2.94
N ALA A 273 5.90 -9.61 3.89
CA ALA A 273 5.06 -8.65 4.58
C ALA A 273 4.71 -9.14 6.00
N PRO A 274 4.35 -8.26 6.94
CA PRO A 274 3.85 -8.71 8.24
C PRO A 274 2.55 -9.51 8.09
N SER A 275 1.70 -9.12 7.12
CA SER A 275 0.61 -9.95 6.64
C SER A 275 0.15 -9.57 5.23
N PHE A 276 -0.42 -10.55 4.51
CA PHE A 276 -1.11 -10.34 3.23
C PHE A 276 -2.64 -10.22 3.36
N LEU A 277 -3.17 -10.06 4.58
CA LEU A 277 -4.59 -9.80 4.80
C LEU A 277 -5.06 -8.50 4.13
N ARG A 278 -6.21 -8.59 3.46
CA ARG A 278 -6.80 -7.52 2.64
C ARG A 278 -8.19 -7.15 3.16
N PHE A 279 -8.74 -6.02 2.71
CA PHE A 279 -10.15 -5.71 2.99
C PHE A 279 -11.06 -6.82 2.43
N GLY A 280 -10.70 -7.32 1.25
CA GLY A 280 -11.33 -8.46 0.59
C GLY A 280 -11.45 -9.75 1.40
N SER A 281 -10.53 -9.99 2.36
CA SER A 281 -10.54 -11.16 3.23
C SER A 281 -11.79 -11.19 4.11
N TYR A 282 -12.20 -10.03 4.63
CA TYR A 282 -13.40 -9.88 5.45
C TYR A 282 -14.67 -9.85 4.62
N GLN A 283 -14.61 -9.18 3.46
CA GLN A 283 -15.75 -9.00 2.58
C GLN A 283 -16.32 -10.32 2.07
N LEU A 284 -15.45 -11.26 1.71
CA LEU A 284 -15.90 -12.56 1.22
C LEU A 284 -16.83 -13.27 2.21
N HIS A 285 -16.41 -13.37 3.46
CA HIS A 285 -17.16 -14.04 4.51
C HIS A 285 -18.47 -13.31 4.83
N ALA A 286 -18.45 -11.98 4.89
CA ALA A 286 -19.67 -11.20 5.09
C ALA A 286 -20.72 -11.40 3.97
N THR A 287 -20.28 -11.62 2.71
CA THR A 287 -21.20 -11.87 1.59
C THR A 287 -21.79 -13.28 1.57
N ARG A 288 -21.28 -14.22 2.36
CA ARG A 288 -21.71 -15.62 2.41
C ARG A 288 -22.82 -15.91 3.42
N GLY A 289 -23.30 -14.88 4.11
CA GLY A 289 -24.42 -14.99 5.05
C GLY A 289 -23.97 -15.35 6.46
N LYS A 290 -24.96 -15.68 7.31
CA LYS A 290 -24.79 -15.74 8.77
C LYS A 290 -23.75 -16.75 9.26
N GLU A 291 -23.56 -17.85 8.52
CA GLU A 291 -22.64 -18.92 8.90
C GLU A 291 -21.17 -18.47 8.87
N ASP A 292 -20.82 -17.50 8.03
CA ASP A 292 -19.45 -17.00 7.86
C ASP A 292 -19.16 -15.72 8.67
N LEU A 293 -20.16 -15.12 9.33
CA LEU A 293 -19.94 -13.92 10.14
C LEU A 293 -19.00 -14.16 11.34
N GLU A 294 -19.00 -15.38 11.88
CA GLU A 294 -18.03 -15.76 12.92
C GLU A 294 -16.60 -15.79 12.36
N ILE A 295 -16.41 -16.11 11.08
CA ILE A 295 -15.09 -16.05 10.43
C ILE A 295 -14.63 -14.59 10.31
N VAL A 296 -15.53 -13.65 10.02
CA VAL A 296 -15.21 -12.20 10.05
C VAL A 296 -14.69 -11.80 11.42
N ARG A 297 -15.36 -12.23 12.50
CA ARG A 297 -14.92 -11.97 13.88
C ARG A 297 -13.56 -12.60 14.17
N ARG A 298 -13.37 -13.88 13.83
CA ARG A 298 -12.09 -14.58 14.02
C ARG A 298 -10.93 -13.92 13.26
N LEU A 299 -11.16 -13.46 12.03
CA LEU A 299 -10.17 -12.70 11.26
C LEU A 299 -9.83 -11.37 11.92
N ALA A 300 -10.84 -10.65 12.45
CA ALA A 300 -10.62 -9.38 13.15
C ALA A 300 -9.85 -9.60 14.45
N ASP A 301 -10.24 -10.58 15.26
CA ASP A 301 -9.53 -10.97 16.48
C ASP A 301 -8.09 -11.40 16.20
N TYR A 302 -7.87 -12.23 15.16
CA TYR A 302 -6.53 -12.63 14.72
C TYR A 302 -5.69 -11.41 14.36
N THR A 303 -6.23 -10.52 13.54
CA THR A 303 -5.52 -9.34 13.05
C THR A 303 -5.17 -8.38 14.18
N ILE A 304 -6.11 -8.15 15.10
CA ILE A 304 -5.87 -7.31 16.28
C ILE A 304 -4.78 -7.93 17.15
N ARG A 305 -4.90 -9.22 17.50
CA ARG A 305 -3.93 -9.90 18.37
C ARG A 305 -2.50 -9.88 17.83
N HIS A 306 -2.33 -10.14 16.53
CA HIS A 306 -1.01 -10.34 15.94
C HIS A 306 -0.41 -9.10 15.28
N HIS A 307 -1.23 -8.12 14.89
CA HIS A 307 -0.78 -6.93 14.15
C HIS A 307 -1.16 -5.60 14.80
N TYR A 308 -2.10 -5.59 15.75
CA TYR A 308 -2.48 -4.42 16.55
C TYR A 308 -2.58 -4.76 18.05
N PRO A 309 -1.55 -5.40 18.65
CA PRO A 309 -1.65 -5.98 19.99
C PRO A 309 -1.95 -4.95 21.08
N HIS A 310 -1.63 -3.67 20.86
CA HIS A 310 -1.96 -2.56 21.76
C HIS A 310 -3.48 -2.33 21.92
N LEU A 311 -4.30 -2.87 21.01
CA LEU A 311 -5.77 -2.77 21.05
C LEU A 311 -6.47 -3.99 21.68
N GLU A 312 -5.77 -5.11 21.88
CA GLU A 312 -6.40 -6.37 22.29
C GLU A 312 -7.10 -6.29 23.65
N ASN A 313 -6.58 -5.45 24.56
CA ASN A 313 -7.11 -5.28 25.91
C ASN A 313 -8.31 -4.31 25.99
N ILE A 314 -8.70 -3.67 24.88
CA ILE A 314 -9.86 -2.80 24.81
C ILE A 314 -11.12 -3.68 24.79
N LYS A 315 -12.01 -3.52 25.78
CA LYS A 315 -13.26 -4.30 25.85
C LYS A 315 -14.41 -3.56 25.20
N LYS A 316 -15.24 -4.28 24.44
CA LYS A 316 -16.51 -3.75 23.94
C LYS A 316 -17.47 -3.53 25.14
N SER A 317 -17.73 -2.29 25.55
CA SER A 317 -18.75 -2.02 26.57
C SER A 317 -20.14 -2.05 25.96
N GLU A 318 -21.12 -2.61 26.68
CA GLU A 318 -22.53 -2.64 26.23
C GLU A 318 -23.21 -1.25 26.30
N GLY A 319 -22.59 -0.26 26.95
CA GLY A 319 -23.03 1.12 26.96
C GLY A 319 -22.23 1.95 25.94
N LEU A 320 -22.93 2.63 25.03
CA LEU A 320 -22.37 3.76 24.30
C LEU A 320 -22.03 4.85 25.33
N SER A 321 -20.74 5.00 25.61
CA SER A 321 -20.20 6.14 26.35
C SER A 321 -20.11 7.31 25.37
N PHE A 322 -21.20 8.07 25.22
CA PHE A 322 -21.08 9.41 24.66
C PHE A 322 -20.62 10.31 25.81
N GLU A 323 -19.31 10.49 25.98
CA GLU A 323 -18.88 11.65 26.76
C GLU A 323 -19.36 12.88 25.99
N ALA A 324 -20.23 13.67 26.61
CA ALA A 324 -20.67 14.93 26.05
C ALA A 324 -19.44 15.85 25.93
N ALA A 325 -18.79 15.83 24.76
CA ALA A 325 -17.88 16.89 24.39
C ALA A 325 -18.66 18.22 24.47
N MET A 326 -18.01 19.29 24.94
CA MET A 326 -18.63 20.61 24.92
C MET A 326 -18.94 21.02 23.47
N GLY A 327 -20.18 20.83 23.03
CA GLY A 327 -20.68 21.13 21.69
C GLY A 327 -21.67 20.05 21.20
N ASP A 328 -22.57 20.39 20.27
CA ASP A 328 -23.65 19.53 19.74
C ASP A 328 -23.17 18.31 18.91
N THR A 329 -21.93 17.83 19.12
CA THR A 329 -21.36 16.68 18.40
C THR A 329 -21.15 15.54 19.40
N PRO A 330 -21.80 14.38 19.24
CA PRO A 330 -21.56 13.23 20.11
C PRO A 330 -20.09 12.79 19.99
N ALA A 331 -19.35 12.76 21.10
CA ALA A 331 -18.02 12.15 21.09
C ALA A 331 -18.18 10.62 21.09
N ILE A 332 -17.57 9.95 20.12
CA ILE A 332 -17.53 8.49 20.09
C ILE A 332 -16.34 8.02 20.92
N ASP A 333 -16.64 7.31 22.01
CA ASP A 333 -15.63 6.69 22.85
C ASP A 333 -15.06 5.43 22.18
N LEU A 334 -13.89 5.56 21.55
CA LEU A 334 -13.18 4.42 20.95
C LEU A 334 -12.51 3.50 21.98
N THR A 335 -12.38 3.94 23.25
CA THR A 335 -11.77 3.13 24.31
C THR A 335 -12.69 2.01 24.80
N SER A 336 -13.90 1.97 24.24
CA SER A 336 -14.94 1.04 24.62
C SER A 336 -15.28 0.03 23.53
N ASN A 337 -14.50 -0.06 22.44
CA ASN A 337 -14.66 -1.10 21.40
C ASN A 337 -13.37 -1.30 20.57
N LYS A 338 -12.67 -2.42 20.79
CA LYS A 338 -11.41 -2.71 20.07
C LYS A 338 -11.55 -2.75 18.56
N TYR A 339 -12.68 -3.19 18.04
CA TYR A 339 -12.91 -3.29 16.59
C TYR A 339 -13.08 -1.91 15.95
N ALA A 340 -13.72 -0.97 16.66
CA ALA A 340 -13.86 0.40 16.19
C ALA A 340 -12.51 1.13 16.22
N ALA A 341 -11.75 1.01 17.32
CA ALA A 341 -10.40 1.55 17.42
C ALA A 341 -9.48 1.00 16.32
N TRP A 342 -9.52 -0.31 16.09
CA TRP A 342 -8.77 -0.95 15.01
C TRP A 342 -9.19 -0.43 13.63
N ALA A 343 -10.49 -0.35 13.35
CA ALA A 343 -10.97 0.16 12.06
C ALA A 343 -10.56 1.62 11.81
N VAL A 344 -10.47 2.44 12.87
CA VAL A 344 -9.92 3.81 12.79
C VAL A 344 -8.44 3.78 12.42
N GLU A 345 -7.61 2.93 13.05
CA GLU A 345 -6.20 2.81 12.68
C GLU A 345 -6.00 2.32 11.24
N VAL A 346 -6.82 1.36 10.77
CA VAL A 346 -6.81 0.93 9.35
C VAL A 346 -7.12 2.10 8.41
N ALA A 347 -8.11 2.92 8.76
CA ALA A 347 -8.47 4.10 7.99
C ALA A 347 -7.36 5.17 7.99
N GLU A 348 -6.75 5.44 9.14
CA GLU A 348 -5.66 6.41 9.26
C GLU A 348 -4.40 5.95 8.54
N HIS A 349 -4.04 4.67 8.63
CA HIS A 349 -2.92 4.09 7.87
C HIS A 349 -3.17 4.16 6.36
N THR A 350 -4.40 3.87 5.92
CA THR A 350 -4.77 3.97 4.49
C THR A 350 -4.72 5.41 4.00
N ALA A 351 -5.21 6.37 4.79
CA ALA A 351 -5.16 7.80 4.49
C ALA A 351 -3.71 8.30 4.38
N TYR A 352 -2.86 7.90 5.35
CA TYR A 352 -1.43 8.20 5.35
C TYR A 352 -0.75 7.65 4.10
N LEU A 353 -1.00 6.38 3.77
CA LEU A 353 -0.45 5.72 2.58
C LEU A 353 -0.78 6.47 1.29
N ILE A 354 -2.06 6.77 1.08
CA ILE A 354 -2.52 7.43 -0.14
C ILE A 354 -2.01 8.87 -0.22
N ALA A 355 -1.95 9.61 0.90
CA ALA A 355 -1.35 10.95 0.93
C ALA A 355 0.12 10.91 0.50
N ARG A 356 0.88 9.89 0.93
CA ARG A 356 2.28 9.69 0.52
C ARG A 356 2.39 9.34 -0.97
N TRP A 357 1.48 8.53 -1.52
CA TRP A 357 1.39 8.29 -2.97
C TRP A 357 1.18 9.59 -3.75
N GLN A 358 0.25 10.45 -3.30
CA GLN A 358 0.03 11.77 -3.91
C GLN A 358 1.31 12.63 -3.87
N GLY A 359 2.06 12.58 -2.76
CA GLY A 359 3.29 13.35 -2.56
C GLY A 359 4.46 13.00 -3.49
N VAL A 360 4.55 11.74 -3.92
CA VAL A 360 5.59 11.26 -4.85
C VAL A 360 5.09 11.04 -6.27
N GLY A 361 3.81 11.32 -6.54
CA GLY A 361 3.22 11.11 -7.85
C GLY A 361 2.98 9.64 -8.20
N PHE A 362 2.80 8.75 -7.22
CA PHE A 362 2.53 7.33 -7.49
C PHE A 362 1.05 7.09 -7.79
N THR A 363 0.77 6.32 -8.85
CA THR A 363 -0.56 5.83 -9.20
C THR A 363 -0.57 4.31 -9.21
N HIS A 364 -1.38 3.71 -8.33
CA HIS A 364 -1.47 2.26 -8.19
C HIS A 364 -2.10 1.56 -9.40
N GLY A 365 -3.07 2.20 -10.06
CA GLY A 365 -3.73 1.70 -11.27
C GLY A 365 -4.80 0.60 -11.09
N VAL A 366 -4.85 -0.09 -9.93
CA VAL A 366 -5.83 -1.16 -9.63
C VAL A 366 -6.20 -1.15 -8.14
N LEU A 367 -6.77 -0.05 -7.67
CA LEU A 367 -7.07 0.14 -6.24
C LEU A 367 -8.41 -0.52 -5.85
N ASN A 368 -8.55 -1.80 -6.18
CA ASN A 368 -9.67 -2.66 -5.77
C ASN A 368 -9.59 -2.96 -4.27
N THR A 369 -10.70 -3.39 -3.64
CA THR A 369 -10.67 -3.73 -2.20
C THR A 369 -9.87 -4.99 -1.88
N ASP A 370 -9.69 -5.90 -2.85
CA ASP A 370 -8.73 -7.00 -2.74
C ASP A 370 -7.28 -6.52 -2.73
N ASN A 371 -6.96 -5.33 -3.23
CA ASN A 371 -5.60 -4.77 -3.22
C ASN A 371 -5.40 -3.72 -2.10
N MET A 372 -6.28 -3.71 -1.09
CA MET A 372 -6.12 -2.85 0.08
C MET A 372 -5.66 -3.69 1.26
N SER A 373 -4.41 -3.49 1.69
CA SER A 373 -3.88 -4.13 2.89
C SER A 373 -4.59 -3.61 4.13
N VAL A 374 -4.95 -4.51 5.04
CA VAL A 374 -5.50 -4.13 6.34
C VAL A 374 -4.48 -3.38 7.21
N LEU A 375 -3.19 -3.50 6.90
CA LEU A 375 -2.09 -2.83 7.62
C LEU A 375 -1.71 -1.47 7.01
N GLY A 376 -2.36 -1.05 5.91
CA GLY A 376 -2.01 0.17 5.19
C GLY A 376 -0.69 0.07 4.43
N LEU A 377 -0.39 -1.10 3.86
CA LEU A 377 0.76 -1.32 2.98
C LEU A 377 0.36 -1.17 1.50
N THR A 378 1.26 -0.60 0.69
CA THR A 378 1.21 -0.78 -0.78
C THR A 378 1.38 -2.26 -1.10
N ILE A 379 0.47 -2.85 -1.89
CA ILE A 379 0.43 -4.28 -2.18
C ILE A 379 -0.01 -4.51 -3.63
N ASP A 380 0.51 -5.54 -4.28
CA ASP A 380 0.13 -5.96 -5.65
C ASP A 380 0.43 -4.93 -6.74
N TYR A 381 1.73 -4.82 -7.05
CA TYR A 381 2.28 -4.01 -8.12
C TYR A 381 2.01 -4.62 -9.51
N GLY A 382 0.82 -4.39 -10.05
CA GLY A 382 0.51 -4.66 -11.46
C GLY A 382 0.79 -3.45 -12.35
N PRO A 383 -0.24 -2.84 -12.97
CA PRO A 383 -0.08 -1.69 -13.83
C PRO A 383 0.03 -0.40 -13.00
N PHE A 384 1.11 -0.22 -12.23
CA PHE A 384 1.39 1.03 -11.53
C PHE A 384 2.16 2.02 -12.42
N GLY A 385 2.25 3.28 -12.00
CA GLY A 385 3.14 4.25 -12.61
C GLY A 385 3.39 5.44 -11.71
N PHE A 386 4.62 5.95 -11.73
CA PHE A 386 4.93 7.28 -11.20
C PHE A 386 4.63 8.33 -12.28
N LEU A 387 4.15 9.50 -11.87
CA LEU A 387 3.99 10.65 -12.75
C LEU A 387 5.36 11.06 -13.29
N ASP A 388 5.48 11.05 -14.61
CA ASP A 388 6.47 11.84 -15.31
C ASP A 388 5.95 13.28 -15.37
N ALA A 389 5.34 13.68 -16.48
CA ALA A 389 4.57 14.91 -16.56
C ALA A 389 3.39 14.89 -15.58
N PHE A 390 3.16 16.00 -14.87
CA PHE A 390 2.03 16.12 -13.96
C PHE A 390 0.71 16.12 -14.74
N ASP A 391 -0.02 15.02 -14.65
CA ASP A 391 -1.37 14.88 -15.19
C ASP A 391 -2.29 14.30 -14.11
N PRO A 392 -3.22 15.10 -13.56
CA PRO A 392 -4.18 14.63 -12.57
C PRO A 392 -5.02 13.43 -13.04
N SER A 393 -5.25 13.33 -14.36
CA SER A 393 -6.04 12.27 -14.99
C SER A 393 -5.21 11.06 -15.44
N PHE A 394 -3.92 11.01 -15.07
CA PHE A 394 -3.03 9.91 -15.41
C PHE A 394 -3.54 8.61 -14.79
N THR A 395 -3.75 7.59 -15.63
CA THR A 395 -3.90 6.21 -15.20
C THR A 395 -2.90 5.36 -15.99
N PRO A 396 -2.04 4.59 -15.32
CA PRO A 396 -1.13 3.64 -15.98
C PRO A 396 -1.85 2.40 -16.51
N ASN A 397 -3.08 2.13 -16.05
CA ASN A 397 -3.80 0.91 -16.38
C ASN A 397 -4.67 1.08 -17.63
N THR A 398 -4.38 0.32 -18.70
CA THR A 398 -5.15 0.34 -19.95
C THR A 398 -6.59 -0.10 -19.77
N THR A 399 -6.85 -1.04 -18.85
CA THR A 399 -8.21 -1.50 -18.53
C THR A 399 -9.03 -0.43 -17.80
N ASP A 400 -8.36 0.52 -17.14
CA ASP A 400 -9.01 1.64 -16.45
C ASP A 400 -9.36 2.80 -17.39
N LEU A 401 -8.85 2.83 -18.64
CA LEU A 401 -9.05 3.97 -19.56
C LEU A 401 -10.51 4.39 -19.80
N PRO A 402 -11.50 3.49 -19.94
CA PRO A 402 -12.89 3.88 -20.20
C PRO A 402 -13.56 4.69 -19.08
N GLY A 403 -13.05 4.62 -17.84
CA GLY A 403 -13.63 5.33 -16.68
C GLY A 403 -12.63 6.13 -15.83
N LYS A 404 -11.33 5.84 -15.95
CA LYS A 404 -10.22 6.42 -15.17
C LYS A 404 -10.50 6.41 -13.67
N ARG A 405 -11.12 5.34 -13.17
CA ARG A 405 -11.52 5.20 -11.77
C ARG A 405 -10.31 5.33 -10.86
N TYR A 406 -9.19 4.73 -11.26
CA TYR A 406 -7.96 4.67 -10.48
C TYR A 406 -6.90 5.67 -10.94
N CYS A 407 -7.30 6.74 -11.64
CA CYS A 407 -6.35 7.79 -12.01
C CYS A 407 -5.79 8.52 -10.79
N PHE A 408 -4.64 9.17 -10.97
CA PHE A 408 -3.85 9.80 -9.91
C PHE A 408 -4.70 10.62 -8.92
N ALA A 409 -5.53 11.54 -9.44
CA ALA A 409 -6.35 12.44 -8.63
C ALA A 409 -7.51 11.76 -7.90
N ASN A 410 -7.96 10.58 -8.35
CA ASN A 410 -9.10 9.87 -7.76
C ASN A 410 -8.70 8.92 -6.63
N GLN A 411 -7.41 8.61 -6.46
CA GLN A 411 -6.94 7.67 -5.42
C GLN A 411 -7.43 8.02 -4.00
N PRO A 412 -7.46 9.30 -3.56
CA PRO A 412 -7.99 9.67 -2.23
C PRO A 412 -9.47 9.30 -2.04
N ASP A 413 -10.31 9.59 -3.04
CA ASP A 413 -11.75 9.31 -2.97
C ASP A 413 -12.04 7.80 -3.07
N VAL A 414 -11.27 7.09 -3.90
CA VAL A 414 -11.33 5.63 -3.98
C VAL A 414 -10.89 4.99 -2.66
N GLY A 415 -9.87 5.53 -2.00
CA GLY A 415 -9.44 5.07 -0.68
C GLY A 415 -10.55 5.19 0.37
N LEU A 416 -11.24 6.34 0.43
CA LEU A 416 -12.40 6.53 1.30
C LEU A 416 -13.51 5.53 0.98
N TRP A 417 -13.81 5.33 -0.31
CA TRP A 417 -14.79 4.35 -0.74
C TRP A 417 -14.39 2.92 -0.30
N ASN A 418 -13.12 2.54 -0.45
CA ASN A 418 -12.63 1.24 -0.01
C ASN A 418 -12.73 1.06 1.53
N ILE A 419 -12.51 2.12 2.31
CA ILE A 419 -12.73 2.10 3.77
C ILE A 419 -14.20 1.86 4.11
N ALA A 420 -15.14 2.50 3.40
CA ALA A 420 -16.57 2.21 3.57
C ALA A 420 -16.90 0.74 3.24
N GLN A 421 -16.25 0.18 2.22
CA GLN A 421 -16.43 -1.24 1.87
C GLN A 421 -15.78 -2.20 2.89
N PHE A 422 -14.81 -1.74 3.67
CA PHE A 422 -14.17 -2.49 4.76
C PHE A 422 -14.98 -2.46 6.07
N THR A 423 -15.65 -1.34 6.39
CA THR A 423 -16.51 -1.25 7.58
C THR A 423 -17.78 -2.10 7.45
N GLY A 424 -18.23 -2.36 6.22
CA GLY A 424 -19.42 -3.18 5.92
C GLY A 424 -19.39 -4.57 6.56
N PRO A 425 -18.36 -5.41 6.33
CA PRO A 425 -18.20 -6.70 6.99
C PRO A 425 -18.21 -6.64 8.52
N LEU A 426 -17.55 -5.64 9.11
CA LEU A 426 -17.50 -5.46 10.56
C LEU A 426 -18.88 -5.11 11.14
N SER A 427 -19.64 -4.32 10.40
CA SER A 427 -21.02 -3.96 10.77
C SER A 427 -21.94 -5.18 10.64
N ALA A 428 -21.78 -5.98 9.57
CA ALA A 428 -22.56 -7.19 9.33
C ALA A 428 -22.35 -8.26 10.42
N ALA A 429 -21.15 -8.32 11.03
CA ALA A 429 -20.80 -9.23 12.12
C ALA A 429 -21.06 -8.62 13.53
N ASP A 430 -21.77 -7.50 13.61
CA ASP A 430 -22.08 -6.75 14.84
C ASP A 430 -20.84 -6.33 15.66
N LEU A 431 -19.69 -6.15 14.99
CA LEU A 431 -18.43 -5.76 15.61
C LEU A 431 -18.38 -4.25 15.84
N ILE A 432 -18.92 -3.47 14.90
CA ILE A 432 -19.05 -2.01 15.00
C ILE A 432 -20.49 -1.57 14.73
N SER A 433 -20.87 -0.46 15.34
CA SER A 433 -22.12 0.26 15.11
C SER A 433 -22.04 1.18 13.90
N LYS A 434 -23.20 1.71 13.49
CA LYS A 434 -23.29 2.68 12.40
C LYS A 434 -22.52 3.97 12.70
N ASP A 435 -22.57 4.44 13.94
CA ASP A 435 -21.91 5.69 14.33
C ASP A 435 -20.39 5.52 14.36
N GLU A 436 -19.89 4.39 14.88
CA GLU A 436 -18.46 4.03 14.78
C GLU A 436 -18.00 3.91 13.33
N ALA A 437 -18.80 3.29 12.44
CA ALA A 437 -18.47 3.20 11.02
C ALA A 437 -18.40 4.58 10.36
N ASN A 438 -19.32 5.50 10.69
CA ASN A 438 -19.29 6.89 10.22
C ASN A 438 -18.02 7.62 10.68
N TYR A 439 -17.65 7.42 11.94
CA TYR A 439 -16.45 8.01 12.52
C TYR A 439 -15.16 7.52 11.86
N VAL A 440 -15.06 6.22 11.53
CA VAL A 440 -13.92 5.68 10.77
C VAL A 440 -13.73 6.44 9.45
N MET A 441 -14.82 6.73 8.73
CA MET A 441 -14.76 7.46 7.46
C MET A 441 -14.39 8.94 7.66
N GLU A 442 -14.86 9.58 8.73
CA GLU A 442 -14.45 10.94 9.10
C GLU A 442 -12.94 11.01 9.41
N ARG A 443 -12.43 10.05 10.20
CA ARG A 443 -11.01 9.95 10.55
C ARG A 443 -10.12 9.77 9.34
N TYR A 444 -10.52 8.96 8.36
CA TYR A 444 -9.83 8.87 7.07
C TYR A 444 -9.68 10.25 6.41
N GLY A 445 -10.80 10.98 6.29
CA GLY A 445 -10.84 12.28 5.62
C GLY A 445 -9.92 13.31 6.28
N THR A 446 -10.01 13.43 7.61
CA THR A 446 -9.16 14.33 8.41
C THR A 446 -7.69 13.94 8.28
N LYS A 447 -7.36 12.68 8.51
CA LYS A 447 -5.97 12.20 8.44
C LYS A 447 -5.35 12.40 7.07
N PHE A 448 -6.09 12.12 5.99
CA PHE A 448 -5.60 12.33 4.63
C PHE A 448 -5.26 13.81 4.38
N MET A 449 -6.16 14.72 4.78
CA MET A 449 -5.97 16.15 4.58
C MET A 449 -4.80 16.70 5.41
N ASP A 450 -4.63 16.24 6.65
CA ASP A 450 -3.51 16.65 7.50
C ASP A 450 -2.18 16.21 6.90
N GLU A 451 -2.08 14.94 6.47
CA GLU A 451 -0.87 14.40 5.86
C GLU A 451 -0.56 15.06 4.51
N TYR A 452 -1.57 15.26 3.65
CA TYR A 452 -1.40 15.93 2.36
C TYR A 452 -0.89 17.37 2.52
N GLN A 453 -1.47 18.13 3.46
CA GLN A 453 -1.01 19.48 3.75
C GLN A 453 0.44 19.49 4.25
N SER A 454 0.77 18.62 5.21
CA SER A 454 2.13 18.45 5.74
C SER A 454 3.14 18.12 4.64
N ILE A 455 2.81 17.17 3.77
CA ILE A 455 3.65 16.76 2.64
C ILE A 455 3.88 17.95 1.70
N MET A 456 2.82 18.60 1.21
CA MET A 456 2.95 19.68 0.24
C MET A 456 3.71 20.88 0.83
N THR A 457 3.47 21.23 2.08
CA THR A 457 4.23 22.28 2.78
C THR A 457 5.73 21.98 2.80
N LYS A 458 6.11 20.74 3.18
CA LYS A 458 7.52 20.32 3.21
C LYS A 458 8.14 20.28 1.81
N LYS A 459 7.42 19.80 0.80
CA LYS A 459 7.89 19.75 -0.59
C LYS A 459 8.19 21.14 -1.16
N LEU A 460 7.48 22.17 -0.72
CA LEU A 460 7.73 23.57 -1.09
C LEU A 460 8.69 24.28 -0.12
N GLY A 461 9.17 23.65 0.95
CA GLY A 461 10.04 24.32 1.94
C GLY A 461 9.37 25.49 2.68
N LEU A 462 8.04 25.44 2.84
CA LEU A 462 7.25 26.49 3.52
C LEU A 462 7.12 26.18 5.03
N SER A 463 6.92 27.23 5.83
CA SER A 463 6.65 27.08 7.27
C SER A 463 5.21 26.69 7.59
N LYS A 464 4.26 27.01 6.71
CA LYS A 464 2.83 26.71 6.85
C LYS A 464 2.19 26.36 5.50
N TYR A 465 1.06 25.67 5.54
CA TYR A 465 0.29 25.35 4.35
C TYR A 465 -0.31 26.61 3.71
N ASN A 466 -0.01 26.83 2.42
CA ASN A 466 -0.61 27.91 1.62
C ASN A 466 -1.41 27.30 0.46
N LYS A 467 -2.74 27.20 0.66
CA LYS A 467 -3.66 26.58 -0.30
C LYS A 467 -3.61 27.25 -1.66
N GLN A 468 -3.65 28.59 -1.71
CA GLN A 468 -3.70 29.35 -2.96
C GLN A 468 -2.42 29.17 -3.77
N LEU A 469 -1.25 29.24 -3.13
CA LEU A 469 0.04 29.05 -3.79
C LEU A 469 0.17 27.63 -4.37
N ILE A 470 -0.20 26.62 -3.59
CA ILE A 470 -0.15 25.22 -4.00
C ILE A 470 -1.15 24.92 -5.12
N SER A 471 -2.39 25.42 -5.03
CA SER A 471 -3.37 25.26 -6.11
C SER A 471 -2.92 25.90 -7.42
N LYS A 472 -2.33 27.10 -7.37
CA LYS A 472 -1.75 27.75 -8.56
C LYS A 472 -0.57 26.97 -9.13
N LEU A 473 0.30 26.44 -8.27
CA LEU A 473 1.42 25.59 -8.67
C LEU A 473 0.93 24.36 -9.45
N LEU A 474 0.04 23.58 -8.83
CA LEU A 474 -0.46 22.34 -9.42
C LEU A 474 -1.20 22.60 -10.74
N ASN A 475 -1.89 23.73 -10.85
CA ASN A 475 -2.48 24.17 -12.11
C ASN A 475 -1.42 24.45 -13.19
N ASN A 476 -0.36 25.20 -12.87
CA ASN A 476 0.71 25.45 -13.82
C ASN A 476 1.42 24.16 -14.25
N LEU A 477 1.75 23.26 -13.31
CA LEU A 477 2.34 21.96 -13.61
C LEU A 477 1.45 21.15 -14.57
N ALA A 478 0.12 21.17 -14.37
CA ALA A 478 -0.82 20.41 -15.17
C ALA A 478 -1.00 20.95 -16.59
N VAL A 479 -1.09 22.28 -16.72
CA VAL A 479 -1.23 22.97 -18.01
C VAL A 479 0.03 22.79 -18.86
N ASP A 480 1.20 22.96 -18.25
CA ASP A 480 2.48 22.93 -18.96
C ASP A 480 3.11 21.53 -18.99
N LYS A 481 2.43 20.50 -18.45
CA LYS A 481 2.88 19.10 -18.42
C LYS A 481 4.30 18.93 -17.87
N VAL A 482 4.61 19.68 -16.82
CA VAL A 482 5.93 19.70 -16.18
C VAL A 482 6.18 18.41 -15.43
N ASP A 483 7.42 17.91 -15.48
CA ASP A 483 7.82 16.72 -14.73
C ASP A 483 7.68 16.92 -13.22
N TYR A 484 6.86 16.08 -12.58
CA TYR A 484 6.48 16.26 -11.18
C TYR A 484 7.69 16.14 -10.24
N THR A 485 8.49 15.09 -10.40
CA THR A 485 9.63 14.80 -9.54
C THR A 485 10.74 15.84 -9.71
N ASN A 486 11.15 16.09 -10.95
CA ASN A 486 12.25 16.99 -11.24
C ASN A 486 11.92 18.44 -10.88
N PHE A 487 10.66 18.87 -11.06
CA PHE A 487 10.25 20.21 -10.63
C PHE A 487 10.48 20.41 -9.13
N PHE A 488 9.97 19.51 -8.28
CA PHE A 488 10.11 19.64 -6.83
C PHE A 488 11.58 19.54 -6.38
N ARG A 489 12.40 18.72 -7.06
CA ARG A 489 13.83 18.66 -6.78
C ARG A 489 14.54 19.97 -7.13
N LEU A 490 14.24 20.55 -8.30
CA LEU A 490 14.86 21.79 -8.77
C LEU A 490 14.36 23.03 -8.02
N LEU A 491 13.12 23.03 -7.52
CA LEU A 491 12.52 24.13 -6.75
C LEU A 491 13.36 24.51 -5.52
N SER A 492 14.10 23.55 -4.95
CA SER A 492 15.02 23.77 -3.84
C SER A 492 16.15 24.75 -4.13
N ASN A 493 16.42 25.05 -5.42
CA ASN A 493 17.45 25.99 -5.86
C ASN A 493 16.95 27.43 -5.98
N VAL A 494 15.64 27.68 -5.89
CA VAL A 494 15.09 29.06 -5.88
C VAL A 494 15.54 29.76 -4.60
N LYS A 495 16.08 30.97 -4.73
CA LYS A 495 16.64 31.76 -3.63
C LYS A 495 15.58 32.67 -3.01
N ALA A 496 15.65 32.87 -1.69
CA ALA A 496 14.74 33.75 -0.97
C ALA A 496 15.20 35.22 -1.07
N ASP A 497 15.19 35.77 -2.28
CA ASP A 497 15.73 37.10 -2.59
C ASP A 497 14.79 37.88 -3.51
N ARG A 498 14.37 39.07 -3.05
CA ARG A 498 13.42 39.95 -3.75
C ARG A 498 14.07 40.74 -4.88
N ASP A 499 15.39 40.87 -4.87
CA ASP A 499 16.13 41.72 -5.79
C ASP A 499 16.54 40.97 -7.07
N ILE A 500 16.23 39.67 -7.17
CA ILE A 500 16.48 38.87 -8.37
C ILE A 500 15.70 39.45 -9.57
N PRO A 501 16.37 39.83 -10.67
CA PRO A 501 15.71 40.33 -11.86
C PRO A 501 14.71 39.33 -12.43
N GLU A 502 13.62 39.83 -13.00
CA GLU A 502 12.56 38.98 -13.58
C GLU A 502 13.10 37.97 -14.62
N THR A 503 14.10 38.38 -15.40
CA THR A 503 14.77 37.55 -16.42
C THR A 503 15.54 36.36 -15.83
N GLU A 504 15.85 36.37 -14.54
CA GLU A 504 16.64 35.36 -13.84
C GLU A 504 15.80 34.47 -12.91
N LEU A 505 14.58 34.88 -12.56
CA LEU A 505 13.70 34.16 -11.60
C LEU A 505 13.47 32.69 -11.96
N LEU A 506 13.39 32.37 -13.26
CA LEU A 506 13.12 31.00 -13.72
C LEU A 506 14.40 30.15 -13.92
N VAL A 507 15.60 30.75 -13.84
CA VAL A 507 16.87 30.03 -14.08
C VAL A 507 17.01 28.77 -13.22
N PRO A 508 16.69 28.77 -11.90
CA PRO A 508 16.83 27.57 -11.06
C PRO A 508 15.95 26.38 -11.46
N ILE A 509 14.81 26.64 -12.12
CA ILE A 509 13.82 25.63 -12.52
C ILE A 509 13.71 25.45 -14.04
N LYS A 510 14.59 26.11 -14.81
CA LYS A 510 14.55 26.15 -16.28
C LYS A 510 14.58 24.76 -16.92
N ALA A 511 15.31 23.82 -16.33
CA ALA A 511 15.41 22.44 -16.83
C ALA A 511 14.08 21.67 -16.74
N ALA A 512 13.15 22.07 -15.87
CA ALA A 512 11.79 21.50 -15.79
C ALA A 512 10.78 22.25 -16.69
N LEU A 513 11.09 23.49 -17.08
CA LEU A 513 10.21 24.36 -17.88
C LEU A 513 10.69 24.45 -19.34
N LEU A 514 10.84 23.29 -19.98
CA LEU A 514 11.27 23.21 -21.38
C LEU A 514 10.14 23.70 -22.30
N ASP A 515 10.49 24.46 -23.34
CA ASP A 515 9.61 24.85 -24.44
C ASP A 515 8.32 25.61 -24.06
N ILE A 516 8.30 26.33 -22.94
CA ILE A 516 7.15 27.16 -22.55
C ILE A 516 7.07 28.49 -23.33
N GLY A 517 5.88 28.81 -23.83
CA GLY A 517 5.59 30.07 -24.54
C GLY A 517 5.60 31.31 -23.65
N LYS A 518 5.57 32.52 -24.24
CA LYS A 518 5.69 33.80 -23.51
C LYS A 518 4.65 33.96 -22.39
N GLU A 519 3.37 33.76 -22.70
CA GLU A 519 2.28 33.88 -21.70
C GLU A 519 2.43 32.90 -20.54
N ARG A 520 2.93 31.69 -20.81
CA ARG A 520 3.19 30.70 -19.77
C ARG A 520 4.39 31.10 -18.89
N LYS A 521 5.43 31.71 -19.48
CA LYS A 521 6.56 32.27 -18.71
C LYS A 521 6.10 33.33 -17.71
N GLU A 522 5.21 34.23 -18.12
CA GLU A 522 4.65 35.26 -17.22
C GLU A 522 3.87 34.64 -16.05
N ALA A 523 3.10 33.57 -16.30
CA ALA A 523 2.40 32.84 -15.24
C ALA A 523 3.35 32.17 -14.23
N TRP A 524 4.49 31.63 -14.71
CA TRP A 524 5.53 31.06 -13.85
C TRP A 524 6.29 32.12 -13.06
N ILE A 525 6.66 33.23 -13.70
CA ILE A 525 7.31 34.38 -13.06
C ILE A 525 6.44 34.88 -11.91
N SER A 526 5.15 35.13 -12.17
CA SER A 526 4.20 35.58 -11.15
C SER A 526 4.11 34.60 -9.98
N TRP A 527 4.08 33.28 -10.26
CA TRP A 527 4.05 32.27 -9.21
C TRP A 527 5.35 32.25 -8.38
N VAL A 528 6.52 32.31 -9.04
CA VAL A 528 7.83 32.33 -8.36
C VAL A 528 7.97 33.59 -7.50
N GLN A 529 7.49 34.75 -7.95
CA GLN A 529 7.50 35.99 -7.16
C GLN A 529 6.66 35.87 -5.88
N THR A 530 5.48 35.25 -5.93
CA THR A 530 4.69 34.99 -4.72
C THR A 530 5.38 33.95 -3.82
N TYR A 531 6.04 32.94 -4.39
CA TYR A 531 6.78 31.92 -3.65
C TYR A 531 7.99 32.51 -2.91
N ILE A 532 8.91 33.16 -3.64
CA ILE A 532 9.48 34.48 -3.28
C ILE A 532 9.22 35.02 -1.87
N GLU A 533 8.12 35.77 -1.82
CA GLU A 533 7.62 36.50 -0.66
C GLU A 533 7.40 35.59 0.55
N GLU A 534 6.84 34.39 0.34
CA GLU A 534 6.62 33.39 1.39
C GLU A 534 7.95 32.86 1.96
N LEU A 535 8.94 32.63 1.09
CA LEU A 535 10.26 32.18 1.53
C LEU A 535 10.96 33.26 2.38
N VAL A 536 10.95 34.51 1.92
CA VAL A 536 11.55 35.63 2.66
C VAL A 536 10.84 35.82 4.02
N ALA A 537 9.51 35.69 4.06
CA ALA A 537 8.74 35.80 5.29
C ALA A 537 9.04 34.67 6.30
N SER A 538 9.54 33.52 5.83
CA SER A 538 9.88 32.39 6.71
C SER A 538 11.15 32.61 7.53
N GLY A 539 12.09 33.43 7.04
CA GLY A 539 13.39 33.66 7.67
C GLY A 539 14.36 32.48 7.65
N VAL A 540 14.03 31.38 6.96
CA VAL A 540 14.90 30.19 6.84
C VAL A 540 15.96 30.42 5.77
N SER A 541 17.23 30.09 6.07
CA SER A 541 18.33 30.20 5.11
C SER A 541 18.11 29.32 3.87
N ASP A 542 18.67 29.71 2.73
CA ASP A 542 18.54 28.94 1.49
C ASP A 542 19.21 27.56 1.59
N GLU A 543 20.34 27.47 2.29
CA GLU A 543 21.10 26.24 2.50
C GLU A 543 20.31 25.24 3.34
N GLU A 544 19.71 25.70 4.45
CA GLU A 544 18.87 24.87 5.32
C GLU A 544 17.57 24.45 4.60
N ARG A 545 16.92 25.38 3.90
CA ARG A 545 15.71 25.09 3.12
C ARG A 545 16.00 24.07 2.03
N LYS A 546 17.10 24.21 1.29
CA LYS A 546 17.49 23.25 0.25
C LYS A 546 17.77 21.87 0.84
N ALA A 547 18.49 21.79 1.96
CA ALA A 547 18.76 20.52 2.64
C ALA A 547 17.48 19.82 3.11
N THR A 548 16.54 20.56 3.69
CA THR A 548 15.25 20.00 4.15
C THR A 548 14.35 19.57 2.99
N MET A 549 14.26 20.38 1.93
CA MET A 549 13.51 20.02 0.71
C MET A 549 14.11 18.78 0.02
N ASN A 550 15.43 18.66 -0.07
CA ASN A 550 16.08 17.51 -0.72
C ASN A 550 15.88 16.19 0.02
N ARG A 551 15.59 16.23 1.33
CA ARG A 551 15.23 15.03 2.13
C ARG A 551 13.80 14.54 1.88
N VAL A 552 12.93 15.36 1.29
CA VAL A 552 11.51 15.01 1.05
C VAL A 552 11.12 15.02 -0.43
N ASN A 553 11.93 15.64 -1.29
CA ASN A 553 11.78 15.64 -2.74
C ASN A 553 12.81 14.69 -3.35
N PRO A 554 12.38 13.49 -3.79
CA PRO A 554 13.30 12.51 -4.32
C PRO A 554 13.96 13.02 -5.60
N LYS A 555 15.21 12.64 -5.81
CA LYS A 555 15.91 12.83 -7.10
C LYS A 555 15.55 11.71 -8.07
N TYR A 556 15.31 10.50 -7.55
CA TYR A 556 15.04 9.31 -8.33
C TYR A 556 13.67 8.73 -7.94
N VAL A 557 12.88 8.36 -8.94
CA VAL A 557 11.67 7.54 -8.80
C VAL A 557 11.75 6.41 -9.82
N LEU A 558 11.06 5.30 -9.56
CA LEU A 558 11.08 4.13 -10.43
C LEU A 558 10.18 4.37 -11.66
N ARG A 559 10.66 5.20 -12.59
CA ARG A 559 9.95 5.54 -13.83
C ARG A 559 9.75 4.29 -14.68
N ASN A 560 8.62 4.21 -15.37
CA ASN A 560 8.26 3.02 -16.13
C ASN A 560 9.27 2.67 -17.25
N TYR A 561 9.91 3.67 -17.86
CA TYR A 561 10.94 3.43 -18.88
C TYR A 561 12.23 2.83 -18.30
N LEU A 562 12.53 3.10 -17.02
CA LEU A 562 13.68 2.51 -16.33
C LEU A 562 13.42 1.03 -16.11
N CYS A 563 12.23 0.67 -15.62
CA CYS A 563 11.80 -0.73 -15.53
C CYS A 563 11.92 -1.41 -16.89
N GLN A 564 11.42 -0.79 -17.96
CA GLN A 564 11.50 -1.38 -19.30
C GLN A 564 12.94 -1.59 -19.76
N THR A 565 13.84 -0.63 -19.50
CA THR A 565 15.26 -0.78 -19.86
C THR A 565 15.91 -1.97 -19.15
N ALA A 566 15.55 -2.17 -17.88
CA ALA A 566 16.04 -3.33 -17.12
C ALA A 566 15.40 -4.65 -17.58
N ILE A 567 14.12 -4.64 -17.98
CA ILE A 567 13.44 -5.79 -18.56
C ILE A 567 14.08 -6.18 -19.89
N ASP A 568 14.29 -5.21 -20.80
CA ASP A 568 14.90 -5.45 -22.11
C ASP A 568 16.31 -6.07 -21.98
N ALA A 569 17.09 -5.66 -20.98
CA ALA A 569 18.37 -6.28 -20.67
C ALA A 569 18.23 -7.69 -20.08
N ALA A 570 17.29 -7.88 -19.15
CA ALA A 570 17.04 -9.16 -18.49
C ALA A 570 16.53 -10.24 -19.47
N ASP A 571 15.74 -9.85 -20.48
CA ASP A 571 15.29 -10.75 -21.56
C ASP A 571 16.47 -11.29 -22.41
N LEU A 572 17.60 -10.57 -22.41
CA LEU A 572 18.87 -11.01 -23.03
C LEU A 572 19.79 -11.75 -22.05
N GLY A 573 19.33 -11.99 -20.81
CA GLY A 573 20.08 -12.65 -19.75
C GLY A 573 21.03 -11.74 -18.97
N ASP A 574 20.95 -10.41 -19.16
CA ASP A 574 21.73 -9.43 -18.39
C ASP A 574 20.89 -8.80 -17.27
N TYR A 575 21.15 -9.20 -16.03
CA TYR A 575 20.43 -8.71 -14.86
C TYR A 575 21.10 -7.52 -14.15
N GLU A 576 22.22 -6.99 -14.69
CA GLU A 576 22.97 -5.93 -14.03
C GLU A 576 22.19 -4.62 -13.92
N GLU A 577 21.36 -4.29 -14.92
CA GLU A 577 20.52 -3.08 -14.87
C GLU A 577 19.41 -3.20 -13.82
N VAL A 578 18.85 -4.41 -13.59
CA VAL A 578 17.90 -4.66 -12.49
C VAL A 578 18.57 -4.40 -11.14
N ARG A 579 19.76 -4.96 -10.93
CA ARG A 579 20.54 -4.79 -9.68
C ARG A 579 20.95 -3.35 -9.45
N ARG A 580 21.35 -2.65 -10.52
CA ARG A 580 21.72 -1.23 -10.46
C ARG A 580 20.51 -0.35 -10.12
N LEU A 581 19.35 -0.59 -10.73
CA LEU A 581 18.12 0.11 -10.37
C LEU A 581 17.72 -0.13 -8.91
N LEU A 582 17.82 -1.37 -8.41
CA LEU A 582 17.58 -1.67 -7.01
C LEU A 582 18.43 -0.76 -6.11
N LYS A 583 19.75 -0.71 -6.32
CA LYS A 583 20.67 0.14 -5.55
C LYS A 583 20.35 1.63 -5.63
N VAL A 584 19.97 2.14 -6.81
CA VAL A 584 19.57 3.55 -6.95
C VAL A 584 18.28 3.83 -6.15
N MET A 585 17.33 2.91 -6.18
CA MET A 585 16.03 3.04 -5.51
C MET A 585 16.08 2.87 -3.99
N GLU A 586 17.15 2.30 -3.43
CA GLU A 586 17.39 2.23 -1.98
C GLU A 586 17.64 3.63 -1.36
N HIS A 587 18.19 4.57 -2.14
CA HIS A 587 18.55 5.92 -1.68
C HIS A 587 18.00 7.04 -2.60
N PRO A 588 16.67 7.13 -2.81
CA PRO A 588 16.09 7.95 -3.88
C PRO A 588 16.21 9.47 -3.65
N TYR A 589 16.51 9.91 -2.43
CA TYR A 589 16.65 11.32 -2.06
C TYR A 589 18.09 11.85 -2.21
N ASP A 590 19.07 10.94 -2.23
CA ASP A 590 20.47 11.28 -2.19
C ASP A 590 21.01 11.68 -3.57
N GLU A 591 22.05 12.49 -3.57
CA GLU A 591 22.88 12.67 -4.76
C GLU A 591 23.76 11.43 -4.92
N GLN A 592 23.60 10.71 -6.03
CA GLN A 592 24.37 9.50 -6.32
C GLN A 592 25.28 9.75 -7.54
N PRO A 593 26.59 9.96 -7.36
CA PRO A 593 27.52 10.26 -8.45
C PRO A 593 27.52 9.18 -9.53
N GLY A 594 27.41 9.58 -10.80
CA GLY A 594 27.39 8.66 -11.96
C GLY A 594 26.01 8.04 -12.24
N MET A 595 25.01 8.31 -11.39
CA MET A 595 23.64 7.82 -11.53
C MET A 595 22.69 8.88 -12.09
N GLU A 596 23.20 10.01 -12.61
CA GLU A 596 22.38 11.13 -13.09
C GLU A 596 21.44 10.73 -14.24
N LYS A 597 21.79 9.70 -15.01
CA LYS A 597 20.93 9.18 -16.09
C LYS A 597 19.57 8.69 -15.59
N TYR A 598 19.47 8.23 -14.34
CA TYR A 598 18.23 7.73 -13.73
C TYR A 598 17.25 8.84 -13.32
N ALA A 599 17.69 10.09 -13.29
CA ALA A 599 16.82 11.25 -13.02
C ALA A 599 16.29 11.92 -14.31
N ARG A 600 16.67 11.41 -15.50
CA ARG A 600 16.29 12.01 -16.77
C ARG A 600 14.81 11.82 -17.06
N LEU A 601 14.26 12.75 -17.84
CA LEU A 601 12.93 12.64 -18.40
C LEU A 601 12.81 11.38 -19.27
N PRO A 602 11.60 10.82 -19.42
CA PRO A 602 11.38 9.70 -20.33
C PRO A 602 11.81 10.05 -21.76
N PRO A 603 12.53 9.15 -22.44
CA PRO A 603 12.82 9.29 -23.86
C PRO A 603 11.53 9.12 -24.70
N ALA A 604 11.53 9.61 -25.94
CA ALA A 604 10.34 9.59 -26.81
C ALA A 604 9.73 8.18 -27.01
N TRP A 605 10.55 7.12 -27.03
CA TRP A 605 10.08 5.75 -27.19
C TRP A 605 9.28 5.24 -25.97
N ALA A 606 9.44 5.86 -24.80
CA ALA A 606 8.82 5.41 -23.56
C ALA A 606 7.29 5.61 -23.53
N TYR A 607 6.75 6.46 -24.41
CA TYR A 607 5.33 6.76 -24.47
C TYR A 607 4.48 5.69 -25.19
N ARG A 608 5.07 4.54 -25.55
CA ARG A 608 4.36 3.43 -26.19
C ARG A 608 3.58 2.57 -25.20
N PRO A 609 2.47 1.92 -25.63
CA PRO A 609 1.82 0.86 -24.86
C PRO A 609 2.81 -0.24 -24.46
N GLY A 610 2.63 -0.81 -23.27
CA GLY A 610 3.54 -1.79 -22.66
C GLY A 610 4.67 -1.16 -21.83
N VAL A 611 4.89 0.16 -21.94
CA VAL A 611 5.87 0.88 -21.12
C VAL A 611 5.16 1.84 -20.17
N CYS A 612 4.61 2.94 -20.68
CA CYS A 612 3.91 3.93 -19.85
C CYS A 612 2.43 3.57 -19.57
N MET A 613 1.84 2.71 -20.41
CA MET A 613 0.48 2.18 -20.28
C MET A 613 0.54 0.66 -20.21
N LEU A 614 0.04 0.09 -19.12
CA LEU A 614 0.23 -1.29 -18.71
C LEU A 614 -1.13 -1.95 -18.51
N SER A 615 -1.19 -3.27 -18.66
CA SER A 615 -2.39 -4.06 -18.39
C SER A 615 -2.31 -4.78 -17.05
N CYS A 616 -3.43 -5.35 -16.57
CA CYS A 616 -3.42 -6.20 -15.37
C CYS A 616 -2.61 -7.51 -15.54
N SER A 617 -2.26 -7.91 -16.76
CA SER A 617 -1.33 -9.00 -17.06
C SER A 617 0.13 -8.53 -17.10
N SER A 618 0.39 -7.26 -16.80
CA SER A 618 1.72 -6.63 -16.86
C SER A 618 2.43 -6.46 -15.54
#